data_AF-A0A970L002-F1
#
_entry.id   AF-A0A970L002-F1
#
_cell.length_a   1.000
_cell.length_b   1.000
_cell.length_c   1.000
_cell.angle_alpha   90.00
_cell.angle_beta   90.00
_cell.angle_gamma   90.00
#
_symmetry.space_group_name_H-M   'P 1'
#
loop_
_entity.id
_entity.type
_entity.pdbx_description
1 polymer ?
#
loop_
_entity_poly.entity_id
_entity_poly.type
_entity_poly.pdbx_seq_one_letter_code
_entity_poly.pdbx_strand_id
1 'polypeptide(L)' 'MEIEPEKELVMILLKSDLLDKVVNDLYQELQLGIPGNGILFVEPILDVRGLFDTHRNNKDT' A
#
# COMPACT_ATOMS: atom_id res chain seq x y z
N MET A 1 -30.96 16.21 7.21
CA MET A 1 -29.49 16.32 7.18
C MET A 1 -29.00 15.08 6.49
N GLU A 2 -28.35 15.22 5.33
CA GLU A 2 -27.70 14.09 4.65
C GLU A 2 -26.39 13.79 5.39
N ILE A 3 -26.18 12.53 5.76
CA ILE A 3 -24.93 12.08 6.38
C ILE A 3 -23.98 11.77 5.22
N GLU A 4 -22.93 12.57 5.07
CA GLU A 4 -21.87 12.28 4.11
C GLU A 4 -21.00 11.13 4.63
N PRO A 5 -20.72 10.10 3.82
CA PRO A 5 -19.91 8.97 4.27
C PRO A 5 -18.47 9.43 4.55
N GLU A 6 -17.98 9.07 5.73
CA GLU A 6 -16.58 9.28 6.11
C GLU A 6 -15.66 8.45 5.22
N LYS A 7 -14.58 9.05 4.72
CA LYS A 7 -13.58 8.39 3.89
C LYS A 7 -12.24 8.40 4.60
N GLU A 8 -11.61 7.23 4.67
CA GLU A 8 -10.25 7.06 5.17
C GLU A 8 -9.27 6.89 4.00
N LEU A 9 -8.11 7.56 4.06
CA LEU A 9 -7.03 7.40 3.09
C LEU A 9 -5.84 6.72 3.76
N VAL A 10 -5.47 5.54 3.26
CA VAL A 10 -4.27 4.81 3.68
C VAL A 10 -3.24 4.86 2.57
N MET A 11 -2.01 5.28 2.89
CA MET A 11 -0.87 5.27 1.97
C MET A 11 0.19 4.29 2.47
N ILE A 12 0.60 3.36 1.60
CA ILE A 12 1.56 2.32 1.90
C ILE A 12 2.75 2.46 0.95
N LEU A 13 3.95 2.58 1.50
CA LEU A 13 5.19 2.42 0.75
C LEU A 13 5.66 0.98 0.89
N LEU A 14 5.85 0.30 -0.24
CA LEU A 14 6.11 -1.14 -0.27
C LEU A 14 7.30 -1.46 -1.18
N LYS A 15 8.11 -2.46 -0.80
CA LYS A 15 9.13 -3.02 -1.69
C LYS A 15 8.45 -3.77 -2.85
N SER A 16 8.98 -3.64 -4.06
CA SER A 16 8.37 -4.19 -5.27
C SER A 16 8.21 -5.72 -5.26
N ASP A 17 9.06 -6.43 -4.52
CA ASP A 17 9.00 -7.89 -4.35
C ASP A 17 7.78 -8.37 -3.55
N LEU A 18 7.16 -7.49 -2.76
CA LEU A 18 5.95 -7.79 -2.00
C LEU A 18 4.66 -7.33 -2.69
N LEU A 19 4.77 -6.63 -3.83
CA LEU A 19 3.66 -5.91 -4.45
C LEU A 19 2.46 -6.80 -4.72
N ASP A 20 2.64 -7.86 -5.53
CA ASP A 20 1.55 -8.71 -5.98
C ASP A 20 0.85 -9.40 -4.81
N LYS A 21 1.62 -9.84 -3.81
CA LYS A 21 1.06 -10.48 -2.62
C LYS A 21 0.18 -9.51 -1.84
N VAL A 22 0.71 -8.35 -1.47
CA VAL A 22 0.00 -7.40 -0.62
C VAL A 22 -1.21 -6.80 -1.33
N VAL A 23 -1.08 -6.46 -2.61
CA VAL A 23 -2.19 -5.91 -3.41
C VAL A 23 -3.33 -6.93 -3.54
N ASN A 24 -3.02 -8.20 -3.83
CA ASN A 24 -4.05 -9.23 -3.93
C ASN A 24 -4.73 -9.49 -2.58
N ASP A 25 -3.95 -9.61 -1.50
CA ASP A 25 -4.48 -9.83 -0.16
C ASP A 25 -5.42 -8.68 0.24
N LEU A 26 -5.01 -7.42 0.04
CA LEU A 26 -5.84 -6.24 0.34
C LEU A 26 -7.10 -6.18 -0.52
N TYR A 27 -7.00 -6.47 -1.81
CA TYR A 27 -8.15 -6.46 -2.71
C TYR A 27 -9.22 -7.47 -2.28
N GLN A 28 -8.80 -8.67 -1.84
CA GLN A 28 -9.71 -9.71 -1.38
C GLN A 28 -10.28 -9.41 0.01
N GLU A 29 -9.43 -9.10 0.99
CA GLU A 29 -9.84 -8.89 2.39
C GLU A 29 -10.75 -7.66 2.55
N LEU A 30 -10.49 -6.58 1.79
CA LEU A 30 -11.34 -5.39 1.77
C LEU A 30 -12.51 -5.50 0.79
N GLN A 31 -12.59 -6.60 0.03
CA GLN A 31 -13.64 -6.89 -0.94
C GLN A 31 -13.84 -5.74 -1.94
N LEU A 32 -12.74 -5.20 -2.49
CA LEU A 32 -12.76 -4.00 -3.35
C LEU A 32 -13.44 -4.21 -4.71
N GLY A 33 -13.79 -5.45 -5.05
CA GLY A 33 -14.67 -5.76 -6.17
C GLY A 33 -16.15 -5.43 -5.92
N ILE A 34 -16.55 -5.16 -4.68
CA ILE A 34 -17.92 -4.81 -4.31
C ILE A 34 -18.11 -3.28 -4.39
N PRO A 35 -19.15 -2.78 -5.10
CA PRO A 35 -19.42 -1.35 -5.19
C PRO A 35 -19.57 -0.69 -3.81
N GLY A 36 -18.85 0.40 -3.59
CA GLY A 36 -18.90 1.16 -2.34
C GLY A 36 -17.81 0.80 -1.31
N ASN A 37 -17.05 -0.29 -1.52
CA ASN A 37 -15.99 -0.71 -0.60
C ASN A 37 -14.66 0.05 -0.77
N GLY A 38 -14.58 0.95 -1.75
CA GLY A 38 -13.42 1.80 -1.99
C GLY A 38 -12.66 1.44 -3.26
N ILE A 39 -11.43 1.95 -3.35
CA ILE A 39 -10.55 1.84 -4.52
C ILE A 39 -9.11 1.69 -4.05
N LEU A 40 -8.31 0.94 -4.81
CA LEU A 40 -6.89 0.76 -4.55
C LEU A 40 -6.08 1.25 -5.75
N PHE A 41 -5.10 2.12 -5.50
CA PHE A 41 -4.17 2.61 -6.50
C PHE A 41 -2.78 2.04 -6.25
N VAL A 42 -2.06 1.74 -7.33
CA VAL A 42 -0.67 1.29 -7.29
C VAL A 42 0.12 2.19 -8.23
N GLU A 43 1.07 2.95 -7.68
CA GLU A 43 1.89 3.90 -8.43
C GLU A 43 3.39 3.56 -8.24
N PRO A 44 4.21 3.57 -9.31
CA PRO A 44 5.64 3.35 -9.19
C PRO A 44 6.34 4.54 -8.51
N ILE A 45 7.25 4.24 -7.58
CA ILE A 45 8.05 5.26 -6.88
C ILE A 45 9.44 5.34 -7.52
N LEU A 46 9.85 6.54 -7.94
CA LEU A 46 11.13 6.78 -8.60
C LEU A 46 12.33 6.82 -7.64
N ASP A 47 12.16 7.42 -6.46
CA ASP A 47 13.21 7.53 -5.45
C ASP A 47 12.60 7.63 -4.05
N VAL A 48 13.30 7.13 -3.04
CA VAL A 48 12.91 7.18 -1.62
C VAL A 48 14.09 7.71 -0.82
N ARG A 49 13.88 8.82 -0.11
CA ARG A 49 14.87 9.45 0.77
C ARG A 49 14.40 9.44 2.21
N GLY A 50 15.35 9.33 3.15
CA GLY A 50 15.05 9.33 4.58
C GLY A 50 14.55 7.99 5.15
N LEU A 51 14.43 6.94 4.32
CA LEU A 51 14.13 5.59 4.79
C LEU A 51 15.39 4.97 5.41
N PHE A 52 15.33 4.69 6.72
CA PHE A 52 16.40 4.03 7.45
C PHE A 52 16.13 2.52 7.52
N ASP A 53 17.05 1.71 6.99
CA ASP A 53 16.97 0.24 7.04
C ASP A 53 18.10 -0.31 7.91
N THR A 54 17.74 -0.85 9.08
CA THR A 54 18.68 -1.40 10.08
C THR A 54 19.33 -2.71 9.65
N HIS A 55 18.83 -3.38 8.61
CA HIS A 55 19.28 -4.73 8.21
C HIS A 55 20.27 -4.74 7.03
N ARG A 56 20.73 -3.58 6.54
CA ARG A 56 21.66 -3.48 5.41
C ARG A 56 23.15 -3.73 5.73
N ASN A 57 23.53 -4.00 6.97
CA ASN A 57 24.96 -3.99 7.38
C ASN A 57 25.79 -5.25 7.10
N ASN A 58 25.32 -6.25 6.34
CA ASN A 58 26.04 -7.53 6.19
C ASN A 58 26.30 -7.99 4.74
N LYS A 59 26.24 -7.11 3.73
CA LYS A 59 26.54 -7.52 2.34
C LYS A 59 27.74 -6.83 1.66
N ASP A 60 28.40 -5.89 2.34
CA ASP A 60 29.56 -5.19 1.79
C ASP A 60 30.86 -5.50 2.59
N THR A 61 31.17 -6.79 2.77
CA THR A 61 32.54 -7.25 3.11
C THR A 61 33.06 -8.15 2.00
#